data_AF-A0A1J1LKI0-F1
#
_entry.id   AF-A0A1J1LKI0-F1
#
_cell.length_a   1.000
_cell.length_b   1.000
_cell.length_c   1.000
_cell.angle_alpha   90.00
_cell.angle_beta   90.00
_cell.angle_gamma   90.00
#
_symmetry.space_group_name_H-M   'P 1'
#
loop_
_entity.id
_entity.type
_entity.pdbx_description
1 polymer ?
#
loop_
_entity_poly.entity_id
_entity_poly.type
_entity_poly.pdbx_seq_one_letter_code
_entity_poly.pdbx_strand_id
1 'polypeptide(L)'
;MTLAFPVKFTPRLPLSIVLLFVTGLVGCGSITPSETWINLNTAKIDQLQQRQKIGAKVYLRGKVESHAPFLGAGAYQLQDNTGSIWVFTTQPLPPLNQDLLIQGKVEYKSILLKDMKGKDIGEVYLKEIKRE
;
A
#
# COMPACT_ATOMS: atom_id res chain seq x y z
N MET A 1 62.24 -54.17 44.77
CA MET A 1 61.43 -53.92 43.56
C MET A 1 60.37 -52.88 43.93
N THR A 2 60.61 -51.58 43.74
CA THR A 2 60.33 -50.77 42.50
C THR A 2 58.89 -50.91 42.03
N LEU A 3 58.07 -49.91 41.72
CA LEU A 3 58.10 -48.43 41.58
C LEU A 3 56.59 -48.09 41.35
N ALA A 4 55.99 -47.09 41.99
CA ALA A 4 55.75 -45.73 41.47
C ALA A 4 54.25 -45.40 41.36
N PHE A 5 53.84 -44.35 42.07
CA PHE A 5 52.71 -43.47 41.69
C PHE A 5 53.12 -42.70 40.42
N PRO A 6 52.20 -42.31 39.50
CA PRO A 6 51.38 -41.09 39.68
C PRO A 6 50.00 -41.22 38.97
N VAL A 7 49.10 -40.23 38.94
CA VAL A 7 49.07 -39.11 37.97
C VAL A 7 48.03 -38.09 38.45
N LYS A 8 48.44 -36.83 38.58
CA LYS A 8 47.59 -35.67 38.90
C LYS A 8 46.75 -35.29 37.67
N PHE A 9 45.45 -35.14 37.87
CA PHE A 9 44.49 -34.70 36.86
C PHE A 9 44.52 -33.17 36.78
N THR A 10 44.95 -32.61 35.64
CA THR A 10 44.84 -31.18 35.33
C THR A 10 44.06 -31.03 34.02
N PRO A 11 42.91 -30.34 34.00
CA PRO A 11 42.20 -30.07 32.75
C PRO A 11 42.86 -28.86 32.06
N ARG A 12 43.62 -29.11 31.00
CA ARG A 12 43.93 -28.09 29.99
C ARG A 12 42.76 -28.05 29.01
N LEU A 13 41.79 -27.19 29.27
CA LEU A 13 40.76 -26.82 28.31
C LEU A 13 41.44 -26.07 27.15
N PRO A 14 41.44 -26.61 25.91
CA PRO A 14 42.03 -25.90 24.79
C PRO A 14 41.17 -24.68 24.44
N LEU A 15 41.85 -23.52 24.40
CA LEU A 15 41.39 -22.17 24.05
C LEU A 15 40.82 -22.03 22.61
N SER A 16 40.40 -23.13 22.00
CA SER A 16 40.10 -23.22 20.55
C SER A 16 38.60 -23.25 20.22
N ILE A 17 37.70 -23.32 21.21
CA ILE A 17 36.24 -23.40 20.99
C ILE A 17 35.53 -22.04 21.11
N VAL A 18 36.19 -21.00 21.60
CA VAL A 18 35.61 -19.64 21.73
C VAL A 18 35.57 -18.89 20.38
N LEU A 19 36.21 -19.41 19.32
CA LEU A 19 36.32 -18.73 18.02
C LEU A 19 35.22 -19.10 17.00
N LEU A 20 34.14 -19.79 17.40
CA LEU A 20 33.03 -20.17 16.52
C LEU A 20 31.71 -19.49 16.89
N PHE A 21 31.75 -18.20 17.26
CA PHE A 21 30.53 -17.48 17.67
C PHE A 21 30.35 -16.07 17.10
N VAL A 22 31.10 -15.66 16.07
CA VAL A 22 31.11 -14.23 15.65
C VAL A 22 30.76 -13.95 14.17
N THR A 23 30.56 -14.94 13.30
CA THR A 23 30.28 -14.64 11.87
C THR A 23 29.13 -15.46 11.28
N GLY A 24 27.96 -14.84 11.23
CA GLY A 24 26.75 -15.34 10.57
C GLY A 24 25.57 -15.09 11.51
N LEU A 25 24.62 -14.19 11.27
CA LEU A 25 24.04 -13.76 10.02
C LEU A 25 23.75 -12.25 10.08
N VAL A 26 24.49 -11.43 9.33
CA VAL A 26 23.98 -10.12 8.90
C VAL A 26 23.22 -10.36 7.60
N GLY A 27 22.04 -10.96 7.73
CA GLY A 27 21.10 -11.08 6.62
C GLY A 27 20.44 -9.72 6.40
N CYS A 28 21.01 -8.89 5.53
CA CYS A 28 20.26 -7.80 4.92
C CYS A 28 19.38 -8.42 3.81
N GLY A 29 18.34 -9.15 4.23
CA GLY A 29 17.24 -9.42 3.32
C GLY A 29 16.57 -8.08 3.07
N SER A 30 16.39 -7.72 1.80
CA SER A 30 15.44 -6.69 1.43
C SER A 30 14.14 -7.05 2.13
N ILE A 31 13.75 -6.28 3.13
CA ILE A 31 12.39 -6.29 3.68
C ILE A 31 11.51 -5.88 2.52
N THR A 32 11.05 -6.86 1.74
CA THR A 32 9.87 -6.72 0.93
C THR A 32 8.79 -6.27 1.92
N PRO A 33 8.20 -5.07 1.77
CA PRO A 33 7.04 -4.73 2.55
C PRO A 33 6.04 -5.86 2.28
N SER A 34 5.81 -6.68 3.30
CA SER A 34 4.74 -7.65 3.26
C SER A 34 3.50 -6.86 2.90
N GLU A 35 2.82 -7.23 1.82
CA GLU A 35 1.51 -6.70 1.45
C GLU A 35 0.49 -7.14 2.51
N THR A 36 0.68 -6.74 3.76
CA THR A 36 -0.30 -6.85 4.83
C THR A 36 -1.34 -5.79 4.55
N TRP A 37 -2.19 -6.09 3.57
CA TRP A 37 -3.52 -5.56 3.38
C TRP A 37 -4.28 -5.65 4.71
N ILE A 38 -4.03 -4.67 5.57
CA ILE A 38 -4.86 -4.35 6.73
C ILE A 38 -6.32 -4.45 6.27
N ASN A 39 -7.13 -5.22 7.01
CA ASN A 39 -8.53 -5.50 6.73
C ASN A 39 -9.36 -4.20 6.85
N LEU A 40 -9.16 -3.30 5.91
CA LEU A 40 -9.86 -2.05 5.80
C LEU A 40 -11.14 -2.33 5.04
N ASN A 41 -12.27 -1.92 5.62
CA ASN A 41 -13.58 -2.03 4.99
C ASN A 41 -13.58 -1.18 3.70
N THR A 42 -13.33 -1.83 2.57
CA THR A 42 -13.18 -1.20 1.26
C THR A 42 -14.56 -1.01 0.66
N ALA A 43 -14.88 0.23 0.29
CA ALA A 43 -16.15 0.54 -0.35
C ALA A 43 -16.16 0.04 -1.80
N LYS A 44 -17.34 -0.37 -2.29
CA LYS A 44 -17.55 -0.69 -3.70
C LYS A 44 -17.80 0.60 -4.49
N ILE A 45 -17.21 0.71 -5.67
CA ILE A 45 -17.31 1.93 -6.49
C ILE A 45 -18.75 2.29 -6.86
N ASP A 46 -19.58 1.31 -7.26
CA ASP A 46 -20.99 1.55 -7.63
C ASP A 46 -21.80 2.21 -6.49
N GLN A 47 -21.49 1.87 -5.23
CA GLN A 47 -22.17 2.47 -4.08
C GLN A 47 -21.87 3.96 -3.89
N LEU A 48 -20.79 4.47 -4.47
CA LEU A 48 -20.42 5.88 -4.39
C LEU A 48 -21.18 6.74 -5.40
N GLN A 49 -21.55 6.17 -6.55
CA GLN A 49 -22.17 6.91 -7.66
C GLN A 49 -23.57 7.46 -7.31
N GLN A 50 -24.23 6.89 -6.29
CA GLN A 50 -25.56 7.31 -5.82
C GLN A 50 -25.57 8.62 -5.00
N ARG A 51 -24.44 9.35 -4.91
CA ARG A 51 -24.29 10.63 -4.15
C ARG A 51 -24.63 10.56 -2.65
N GLN A 52 -24.88 9.39 -2.08
CA GLN A 52 -25.19 9.24 -0.64
C GLN A 52 -23.97 9.42 0.26
N LYS A 53 -22.76 9.34 -0.31
CA LYS A 53 -21.49 9.36 0.42
C LYS A 53 -20.67 10.62 0.17
N ILE A 54 -21.22 11.66 -0.45
CA ILE A 54 -20.49 12.91 -0.68
C ILE A 54 -19.99 13.46 0.66
N GLY A 55 -18.70 13.82 0.71
CA GLY A 55 -18.03 14.29 1.92
C GLY A 55 -17.36 13.18 2.74
N ALA A 56 -17.75 11.92 2.57
CA ALA A 56 -17.22 10.81 3.35
C ALA A 56 -15.79 10.45 2.94
N LYS A 57 -15.00 9.99 3.91
CA LYS A 57 -13.70 9.35 3.66
C LYS A 57 -13.91 7.84 3.49
N VAL A 58 -13.38 7.28 2.41
CA VAL A 58 -13.53 5.87 2.07
C VAL A 58 -12.19 5.28 1.65
N TYR A 59 -12.08 3.96 1.80
CA TYR A 59 -10.99 3.18 1.21
C TYR A 59 -11.51 2.52 -0.06
N LEU A 60 -10.76 2.64 -1.16
CA LEU A 60 -11.04 1.97 -2.42
C LEU A 60 -9.85 1.12 -2.82
N ARG A 61 -10.13 -0.07 -3.35
CA ARG A 61 -9.15 -0.95 -3.97
C ARG A 61 -9.55 -1.19 -5.41
N GLY A 62 -8.59 -1.09 -6.32
CA GLY A 62 -8.83 -1.38 -7.72
C GLY A 62 -7.58 -1.24 -8.56
N LYS A 63 -7.76 -1.43 -9.85
CA LYS A 63 -6.71 -1.36 -10.86
C LYS A 63 -6.73 -0.03 -11.58
N VAL A 64 -5.55 0.53 -11.85
CA VAL A 64 -5.41 1.77 -12.64
C VAL A 64 -5.62 1.46 -14.13
N GLU A 65 -6.64 2.04 -14.74
CA GLU A 65 -6.97 1.79 -16.16
C GLU A 65 -6.56 2.92 -17.10
N SER A 66 -6.72 4.18 -16.67
CA SER A 66 -6.55 5.35 -17.52
C SER A 66 -6.01 6.55 -16.75
N HIS A 67 -5.38 7.48 -17.46
CA HIS A 67 -4.82 8.72 -16.92
C HIS A 67 -5.43 9.95 -17.59
N ALA A 68 -5.59 11.01 -16.81
CA ALA A 68 -5.91 12.36 -17.24
C ALA A 68 -4.90 13.34 -16.59
N PRO A 69 -3.76 13.62 -17.23
CA PRO A 69 -2.75 14.52 -16.68
C PRO A 69 -3.21 15.98 -16.74
N PHE A 70 -2.95 16.76 -15.69
CA PHE A 70 -3.21 18.19 -15.60
C PHE A 70 -1.92 18.97 -15.30
N LEU A 71 -1.97 20.30 -15.37
CA LEU A 71 -0.83 21.13 -14.94
C LEU A 71 -0.73 21.09 -13.41
N GLY A 72 0.33 20.47 -12.88
CA GLY A 72 0.60 20.38 -11.44
C GLY A 72 -0.29 19.42 -10.64
N ALA A 73 -1.12 18.62 -11.33
CA ALA A 73 -2.01 17.62 -10.75
C ALA A 73 -2.36 16.57 -11.81
N GLY A 74 -3.21 15.61 -11.46
CA GLY A 74 -3.78 14.69 -12.43
C GLY A 74 -4.99 13.97 -11.88
N ALA A 75 -5.60 13.16 -12.74
CA ALA A 75 -6.53 12.15 -12.32
C ALA A 75 -6.16 10.80 -12.95
N TYR A 76 -6.50 9.72 -12.26
CA TYR A 76 -6.43 8.38 -12.79
C TYR A 76 -7.75 7.66 -12.55
N GLN A 77 -8.10 6.75 -13.45
CA GLN A 77 -9.30 5.94 -13.33
C GLN A 77 -8.94 4.66 -12.59
N LEU A 78 -9.61 4.44 -11.45
CA LEU A 78 -9.49 3.24 -10.65
C LEU A 78 -10.72 2.36 -10.91
N GLN A 79 -10.51 1.10 -11.27
CA GLN A 79 -11.57 0.14 -11.53
C GLN A 79 -11.56 -1.01 -10.52
N ASP A 80 -12.72 -1.34 -9.99
CA ASP A 80 -12.98 -2.58 -9.25
C ASP A 80 -13.99 -3.45 -10.01
N ASN A 81 -14.45 -4.54 -9.40
CA ASN A 81 -15.44 -5.43 -10.00
C ASN A 81 -16.86 -4.85 -10.09
N THR A 82 -17.09 -3.65 -9.56
CA THR A 82 -18.38 -2.96 -9.54
C THR A 82 -18.43 -1.74 -10.45
N GLY A 83 -17.28 -1.17 -10.82
CA GLY A 83 -17.22 -0.07 -11.76
C GLY A 83 -15.88 0.66 -11.73
N SER A 84 -15.87 1.83 -12.35
CA SER A 84 -14.70 2.71 -12.40
C SER A 84 -15.01 4.08 -11.81
N ILE A 85 -14.02 4.72 -11.19
CA ILE A 85 -14.13 6.07 -10.64
C ILE A 85 -12.87 6.87 -10.95
N TRP A 86 -13.06 8.16 -11.25
CA TRP A 86 -11.95 9.10 -11.36
C TRP A 86 -11.43 9.49 -9.98
N VAL A 87 -10.11 9.39 -9.81
CA VAL A 87 -9.40 9.79 -8.60
C VAL A 87 -8.52 10.99 -8.93
N PHE A 88 -8.84 12.15 -8.35
CA PHE A 88 -8.01 13.35 -8.43
C PHE A 88 -6.84 13.27 -7.45
N THR A 89 -5.64 13.62 -7.93
CA THR A 89 -4.42 13.62 -7.13
C THR A 89 -3.49 14.78 -7.50
N THR A 90 -2.72 15.24 -6.51
CA THR A 90 -1.57 16.13 -6.70
C THR A 90 -0.24 15.39 -6.59
N GLN A 91 -0.27 14.07 -6.37
CA GLN A 91 0.90 13.19 -6.39
C GLN A 91 1.19 12.71 -7.81
N PRO A 92 2.38 12.14 -8.08
CA PRO A 92 2.65 11.48 -9.34
C PRO A 92 1.58 10.42 -9.68
N LEU A 93 1.20 10.37 -10.96
CA LEU A 93 0.23 9.38 -11.43
C LEU A 93 0.81 7.96 -11.23
N PRO A 94 0.02 7.03 -10.69
CA PRO A 94 0.46 5.66 -10.54
C PRO A 94 0.67 4.99 -11.90
N PRO A 95 1.51 3.95 -12.01
CA PRO A 95 1.58 3.10 -13.19
C PRO A 95 0.21 2.55 -13.63
N LEU A 96 -0.02 2.49 -14.94
CA LEU A 96 -1.15 1.77 -15.52
C LEU A 96 -1.09 0.29 -15.13
N ASN A 97 -2.25 -0.35 -15.02
CA ASN A 97 -2.44 -1.74 -14.61
C ASN A 97 -1.98 -2.08 -13.18
N GLN A 98 -1.59 -1.10 -12.36
CA GLN A 98 -1.27 -1.35 -10.96
C GLN A 98 -2.54 -1.51 -10.13
N ASP A 99 -2.60 -2.55 -9.30
CA ASP A 99 -3.59 -2.68 -8.24
C ASP A 99 -3.17 -1.85 -7.02
N LEU A 100 -4.07 -0.97 -6.55
CA LEU A 100 -3.80 -0.01 -5.48
C LEU A 100 -4.87 -0.07 -4.40
N LEU A 101 -4.48 0.23 -3.17
CA LEU A 101 -5.39 0.60 -2.08
C LEU A 101 -5.20 2.09 -1.78
N ILE A 102 -6.29 2.85 -1.84
CA ILE A 102 -6.25 4.29 -1.60
C ILE A 102 -7.28 4.70 -0.56
N GLN A 103 -6.96 5.74 0.19
CA GLN A 103 -7.91 6.50 0.98
C GLN A 103 -8.22 7.80 0.26
N GLY A 104 -9.49 8.12 0.13
CA GLY A 104 -9.91 9.40 -0.46
C GLY A 104 -11.23 9.90 0.09
N LYS A 105 -11.52 11.17 -0.23
CA LYS A 105 -12.78 11.82 0.09
C LYS A 105 -13.68 11.81 -1.14
N VAL A 106 -14.92 11.36 -0.98
CA VAL A 106 -15.91 11.37 -2.06
C VAL A 106 -16.39 12.79 -2.28
N GLU A 107 -16.31 13.27 -3.51
CA GLU A 107 -16.70 14.60 -3.92
C GLU A 107 -17.62 14.51 -5.14
N TYR A 108 -18.40 15.56 -5.37
CA TYR A 108 -19.28 15.66 -6.54
C TYR A 108 -19.00 16.96 -7.27
N LYS A 109 -18.74 16.89 -8.58
CA LYS A 109 -18.56 18.08 -9.40
C LYS A 109 -19.79 18.28 -10.28
N SER A 110 -20.64 19.23 -9.90
CA SER A 110 -21.80 19.61 -10.72
C SER A 110 -21.38 20.26 -12.04
N ILE A 111 -22.09 19.91 -13.12
CA ILE A 111 -21.97 20.53 -14.43
C ILE A 111 -23.40 20.81 -14.91
N LEU A 112 -23.79 22.09 -14.88
CA LEU A 112 -25.14 22.52 -15.26
C LEU A 112 -25.18 22.91 -16.74
N LEU A 113 -25.97 22.18 -17.53
CA LEU A 113 -26.20 22.51 -18.94
C LEU A 113 -27.27 23.58 -19.08
N LYS A 114 -26.86 24.80 -19.44
CA LYS A 114 -27.77 25.94 -19.65
C LYS A 114 -28.81 25.63 -20.73
N ASP A 115 -28.40 24.96 -21.79
CA ASP A 115 -29.26 24.65 -22.94
C ASP A 115 -30.26 23.50 -22.68
N MET A 116 -30.13 22.80 -21.53
CA MET A 116 -31.01 21.71 -21.10
C MET A 116 -31.74 22.03 -19.80
N LYS A 117 -32.30 23.24 -19.68
CA LYS A 117 -33.07 23.68 -18.48
C LYS A 117 -32.30 23.53 -17.16
N GLY A 118 -30.97 23.68 -17.20
CA GLY A 118 -30.13 23.52 -16.01
C GLY A 118 -29.94 22.06 -15.56
N LYS A 119 -30.08 21.07 -16.47
CA LYS A 119 -29.78 19.67 -16.17
C LYS A 119 -28.35 19.54 -15.65
N ASP A 120 -28.20 18.93 -14.47
CA ASP A 120 -26.92 18.59 -13.86
C ASP A 120 -26.41 17.26 -14.39
N ILE A 121 -25.30 17.29 -15.12
CA ILE A 121 -24.61 16.11 -15.68
C ILE A 121 -23.25 15.88 -14.99
N GLY A 122 -23.07 16.44 -13.80
CA GLY A 122 -21.85 16.23 -13.03
C GLY A 122 -21.64 14.78 -12.60
N GLU A 123 -20.45 14.52 -12.08
CA GLU A 123 -19.99 13.17 -11.72
C GLU A 123 -19.42 13.13 -10.30
N VAL A 124 -19.54 11.95 -9.67
CA VAL A 124 -18.88 11.65 -8.40
C VAL A 124 -17.43 11.26 -8.69
N TYR A 125 -16.50 11.86 -7.95
CA TYR A 125 -15.08 11.53 -8.05
C TYR A 125 -14.48 11.40 -6.65
N LEU A 126 -13.28 10.82 -6.58
CA LEU A 126 -12.54 10.71 -5.32
C LEU A 126 -11.39 11.72 -5.30
N LYS A 127 -11.27 12.49 -4.22
CA LYS A 127 -10.05 13.27 -3.94
C LYS A 127 -9.11 12.42 -3.10
N GLU A 128 -7.93 12.09 -3.64
CA GLU A 128 -6.94 11.27 -2.94
C GLU A 128 -6.45 11.96 -1.66
N ILE A 129 -6.35 11.18 -0.58
CA ILE A 129 -5.75 11.58 0.71
C ILE A 129 -4.46 10.82 0.92
N LYS A 130 -4.48 9.49 0.70
CA LYS A 130 -3.33 8.61 0.91
C LYS A 130 -3.38 7.45 -0.09
N ARG A 131 -2.19 7.04 -0.56
CA ARG A 131 -1.94 5.84 -1.37
C ARG A 131 -1.05 4.91 -0.56
N GLU A 132 -1.38 3.61 -0.54
CA GLU A 132 -0.48 2.56 -0.04
C GLU A 132 0.30 1.90 -1.18
#